data_AF-A0A7X2MKC3-F1
#
_entry.id   AF-A0A7X2MKC3-F1
#
_cell.length_a   1.000
_cell.length_b   1.000
_cell.length_c   1.000
_cell.angle_alpha   90.00
_cell.angle_beta   90.00
_cell.angle_gamma   90.00
#
_symmetry.space_group_name_H-M   'P 1'
#
loop_
_entity.id
_entity.type
_entity.pdbx_description
1 polymer ?
#
loop_
_entity_poly.entity_id
_entity_poly.type
_entity_poly.pdbx_seq_one_letter_code
_entity_poly.pdbx_strand_id
1 'polypeptide(L)'
;MRKPIVFLIIVVLVALYASLFVVQEGQRGIVLRFGKVLRDGENKPQVFEPGLHFKIPFLETVKTLDARIQTMDNQADRFVTKEKKDLIVDSYIKWRISDFSRYYLATGGGDVSQA
;
A
#
# COMPACT_ATOMS: atom_id res chain seq x y z
N MET A 1 43.41 -18.45 3.45
CA MET A 1 42.47 -18.02 4.51
C MET A 1 41.73 -16.69 4.26
N ARG A 2 41.97 -15.93 3.17
CA ARG A 2 41.26 -14.64 2.91
C ARG A 2 39.92 -14.78 2.16
N LYS A 3 39.73 -15.87 1.41
CA LYS A 3 38.50 -16.15 0.65
C LYS A 3 37.20 -16.16 1.49
N PRO A 4 37.15 -16.73 2.72
CA PRO A 4 35.92 -16.68 3.52
C PRO A 4 35.59 -15.27 4.03
N ILE A 5 36.60 -14.43 4.29
CA ILE A 5 36.40 -13.03 4.73
C ILE A 5 35.81 -12.20 3.59
N VAL A 6 36.34 -12.34 2.37
CA VAL A 6 35.80 -11.65 1.18
C VAL A 6 34.37 -12.10 0.91
N PHE A 7 34.08 -13.40 1.03
CA PHE A 7 32.72 -13.92 0.87
C PHE A 7 31.75 -13.34 1.92
N LEU A 8 32.15 -13.31 3.19
CA LEU A 8 31.34 -12.73 4.26
C LEU A 8 31.02 -11.26 4.01
N ILE A 9 32.02 -10.47 3.59
CA ILE A 9 31.85 -9.04 3.28
C ILE A 9 30.83 -8.85 2.15
N ILE A 10 30.91 -9.67 1.09
CA ILE A 10 29.97 -9.60 -0.03
C ILE A 10 28.55 -9.93 0.44
N VAL A 11 28.36 -10.98 1.25
CA VAL A 11 27.05 -11.35 1.79
C VAL A 11 26.44 -10.22 2.62
N VAL A 12 27.25 -9.58 3.47
CA VAL A 12 26.78 -8.45 4.30
C VAL A 12 26.38 -7.26 3.43
N LEU A 13 27.18 -6.91 2.41
CA LEU A 13 26.85 -5.82 1.50
C LEU A 13 25.56 -6.07 0.71
N VAL A 14 25.37 -7.30 0.22
CA VAL A 14 24.14 -7.69 -0.48
C VAL A 14 22.94 -7.62 0.46
N ALA A 15 23.07 -8.10 1.70
CA ALA A 15 22.00 -8.04 2.69
C ALA A 15 21.63 -6.60 3.05
N LEU A 16 22.61 -5.72 3.23
CA LEU A 16 22.38 -4.29 3.47
C LEU A 16 21.67 -3.64 2.29
N TYR A 17 22.13 -3.87 1.06
CA TYR A 17 21.49 -3.31 -0.12
C TYR A 17 20.04 -3.79 -0.29
N ALA A 18 19.79 -5.09 -0.08
CA ALA A 18 18.44 -5.67 -0.17
C ALA A 18 17.50 -5.20 0.96
N SER A 19 18.06 -4.68 2.06
CA SER A 19 17.30 -4.14 3.19
C SER A 19 16.76 -2.74 2.92
N LEU A 20 17.39 -1.94 2.06
CA LEU A 20 16.90 -0.59 1.77
C LEU A 20 15.68 -0.65 0.84
N PHE A 21 14.67 0.18 1.13
CA PHE A 21 13.58 0.46 0.21
C PHE A 21 13.12 1.91 0.32
N VAL A 22 12.56 2.43 -0.77
CA VAL A 22 12.10 3.82 -0.85
C VAL A 22 10.59 3.84 -1.04
N VAL A 23 9.91 4.68 -0.26
CA VAL A 23 8.50 5.02 -0.46
C VAL A 23 8.43 6.36 -1.17
N GLN A 24 7.76 6.41 -2.31
CA GLN A 24 7.64 7.62 -3.11
C GLN A 24 6.66 8.62 -2.49
N GLU A 25 6.87 9.90 -2.79
CA GLU A 25 5.95 10.97 -2.45
C GLU A 25 4.54 10.69 -3.01
N GLY A 26 3.52 10.96 -2.21
CA GLY A 26 2.13 10.64 -2.54
C GLY A 26 1.73 9.18 -2.34
N GLN A 27 2.64 8.32 -1.87
CA GLN A 27 2.33 6.95 -1.47
C GLN A 27 2.61 6.71 0.03
N ARG A 28 2.06 5.63 0.56
CA ARG A 28 2.37 5.09 1.89
C ARG A 28 2.80 3.65 1.77
N GLY A 29 3.84 3.27 2.52
CA GLY A 29 4.35 1.90 2.55
C GLY A 29 3.72 1.10 3.69
N ILE A 30 3.32 -0.14 3.42
CA ILE A 30 2.95 -1.14 4.41
C ILE A 30 3.94 -2.29 4.31
N VAL A 31 4.52 -2.64 5.46
CA VAL A 31 5.40 -3.81 5.56
C VAL A 31 4.59 -5.01 6.04
N LEU A 32 4.68 -6.10 5.30
CA LEU A 32 4.14 -7.39 5.65
C LEU A 32 5.27 -8.32 6.02
N ARG A 33 5.11 -9.05 7.13
CA ARG A 33 6.00 -10.14 7.53
C ARG A 33 5.22 -11.43 7.51
N PHE A 34 5.65 -12.39 6.69
CA PHE A 34 4.94 -13.67 6.47
C PHE A 34 3.45 -13.49 6.12
N GLY A 35 3.12 -12.48 5.31
CA GLY A 35 1.75 -12.19 4.90
C GLY A 35 0.87 -11.51 5.97
N LYS A 36 1.40 -11.20 7.15
CA LYS A 36 0.71 -10.43 8.18
C LYS A 36 1.24 -9.00 8.21
N VAL A 37 0.35 -8.03 8.41
CA VAL A 37 0.75 -6.62 8.55
C VAL A 37 1.59 -6.48 9.82
N LEU A 38 2.79 -5.91 9.67
CA LEU A 38 3.70 -5.68 10.79
C LEU A 38 3.06 -4.65 11.74
N ARG A 39 3.10 -4.93 13.04
CA ARG A 39 2.62 -4.02 14.07
C ARG A 39 3.79 -3.52 14.91
N ASP A 40 3.71 -2.26 15.31
CA ASP A 40 4.69 -1.63 16.19
C ASP A 40 4.55 -2.11 17.65
N GLY A 41 5.40 -1.57 18.53
CA GLY A 41 5.39 -1.88 19.97
C GLY A 41 4.11 -1.48 20.70
N GLU A 42 3.27 -0.64 20.10
CA GLU A 42 1.95 -0.25 20.62
C GLU A 42 0.81 -1.06 19.96
N ASN A 43 1.14 -2.14 19.24
CA ASN A 43 0.21 -2.99 18.52
C ASN A 43 -0.55 -2.25 17.40
N LYS A 44 -0.03 -1.12 16.92
CA LYS A 44 -0.58 -0.38 15.77
C LYS A 44 0.09 -0.87 14.49
N PRO A 45 -0.65 -1.04 13.39
CA PRO A 45 -0.03 -1.50 12.15
C PRO A 45 0.90 -0.42 11.59
N GLN A 46 2.11 -0.82 11.21
CA GLN A 46 3.19 0.10 10.86
C GLN A 46 3.02 0.60 9.43
N VAL A 47 2.73 1.89 9.31
CA VAL A 47 2.61 2.58 8.02
C VAL A 47 3.78 3.53 7.87
N PHE A 48 4.51 3.38 6.77
CA PHE A 48 5.68 4.17 6.44
C PHE A 48 5.31 5.39 5.60
N GLU A 49 5.84 6.54 5.99
CA GLU A 49 5.74 7.79 5.24
C GLU A 49 6.67 7.77 4.01
N PRO A 50 6.52 8.70 3.05
CA PRO A 50 7.49 8.89 1.97
C PRO A 50 8.91 9.05 2.53
N GLY A 51 9.88 8.38 1.90
CA GLY A 51 11.27 8.40 2.35
C GLY A 51 11.98 7.06 2.24
N LEU A 52 13.21 7.03 2.73
CA LEU A 52 14.06 5.84 2.78
C LEU A 52 13.81 5.07 4.07
N HIS A 53 13.54 3.77 3.93
CA HIS A 53 13.23 2.87 5.04
C HIS A 53 14.00 1.56 4.90
N PHE A 54 14.03 0.81 5.99
CA PHE A 54 14.70 -0.49 6.06
C PHE A 54 13.69 -1.61 6.28
N LYS A 55 13.89 -2.70 5.56
CA LYS A 55 13.17 -3.96 5.72
C LYS A 55 14.13 -5.11 5.92
N ILE A 56 13.66 -6.20 6.51
CA ILE A 56 14.38 -7.46 6.57
C ILE A 56 14.21 -8.18 5.23
N PRO A 57 15.26 -8.35 4.42
CA PRO A 57 15.14 -9.05 3.15
C PRO A 57 14.65 -10.49 3.37
N PHE A 58 13.92 -11.05 2.39
CA PHE A 58 13.30 -12.39 2.39
C PHE A 58 12.11 -12.61 3.35
N LEU A 59 12.11 -12.00 4.54
CA LEU A 59 11.00 -12.15 5.50
C LEU A 59 9.90 -11.11 5.28
N GLU A 60 10.30 -9.92 4.82
CA GLU A 60 9.41 -8.77 4.70
C GLU A 60 9.14 -8.38 3.25
N THR A 61 7.87 -8.14 2.98
CA THR A 61 7.38 -7.61 1.71
C THR A 61 6.81 -6.23 1.93
N VAL A 62 7.20 -5.28 1.08
CA VAL A 62 6.67 -3.91 1.11
C VAL A 62 5.57 -3.80 0.05
N LYS A 63 4.42 -3.27 0.44
CA LYS A 63 3.34 -2.88 -0.46
C LYS A 63 3.14 -1.38 -0.35
N THR A 64 3.08 -0.68 -1.48
CA THR A 64 2.79 0.75 -1.50
C THR A 64 1.31 0.97 -1.86
N LEU A 65 0.71 1.96 -1.22
CA LEU A 65 -0.67 2.38 -1.44
C LEU A 65 -0.69 3.87 -1.79
N ASP A 66 -1.57 4.28 -2.69
CA ASP A 66 -1.69 5.69 -3.07
C ASP A 66 -2.38 6.49 -1.95
N ALA A 67 -1.75 7.59 -1.55
CA ALA A 67 -2.23 8.50 -0.52
C ALA A 67 -2.92 9.75 -1.09
N ARG A 68 -3.05 9.84 -2.41
CA ARG A 68 -3.69 10.97 -3.09
C ARG A 68 -5.20 10.80 -3.13
N ILE A 69 -5.88 11.85 -3.59
CA ILE A 69 -7.32 11.79 -3.85
C ILE A 69 -7.49 10.95 -5.11
N GLN A 70 -8.27 9.90 -4.98
CA GLN A 70 -8.63 8.97 -6.03
C GLN A 70 -10.04 9.30 -6.51
N THR A 71 -10.31 9.02 -7.78
CA THR A 71 -11.63 9.18 -8.38
C THR A 71 -12.15 7.80 -8.74
N MET A 72 -13.32 7.45 -8.22
CA MET A 72 -14.06 6.24 -8.56
C MET A 72 -15.24 6.69 -9.41
N ASP A 73 -15.29 6.20 -10.64
CA ASP A 73 -16.33 6.55 -11.59
C ASP A 73 -17.39 5.44 -11.58
N ASN A 74 -18.66 5.81 -11.45
CA ASN A 74 -19.74 4.85 -11.49
C ASN A 74 -20.37 4.84 -12.88
N GLN A 75 -20.85 3.67 -13.30
CA GLN A 75 -21.64 3.61 -14.52
C GLN A 75 -22.93 4.42 -14.38
N ALA A 76 -23.37 4.99 -15.49
CA ALA A 76 -24.59 5.78 -15.56
C ALA A 76 -25.79 4.93 -15.15
N ASP A 77 -26.52 5.38 -14.12
CA ASP A 77 -27.68 4.67 -13.61
C ASP A 77 -28.99 5.42 -13.90
N ARG A 78 -30.06 4.66 -14.09
CA ARG A 78 -31.41 5.21 -14.35
C ARG A 78 -32.15 5.41 -13.03
N PHE A 79 -32.53 6.65 -12.77
CA PHE A 79 -33.33 7.03 -11.61
C PHE A 79 -34.70 7.56 -12.05
N VAL A 80 -35.73 7.19 -11.29
CA VAL A 80 -37.09 7.69 -11.48
C VAL A 80 -37.33 8.83 -10.48
N THR A 81 -37.65 10.00 -11.01
CA THR A 81 -37.98 11.17 -10.20
C THR A 81 -39.34 11.04 -9.52
N LYS A 82 -39.62 11.90 -8.54
CA LYS A 82 -40.94 11.98 -7.87
C LYS A 82 -42.10 12.21 -8.87
N GLU A 83 -41.83 12.87 -9.99
CA GLU A 83 -42.79 13.11 -11.08
C GLU A 83 -42.91 11.92 -12.06
N LYS A 84 -42.28 10.78 -11.78
CA LYS A 84 -42.24 9.59 -12.65
C LYS A 84 -41.54 9.83 -14.01
N LYS A 85 -40.61 10.78 -14.06
CA LYS A 85 -39.71 10.95 -15.21
C LYS A 85 -38.41 10.19 -14.98
N ASP A 86 -37.91 9.58 -16.04
CA ASP A 86 -36.64 8.89 -16.07
C ASP A 86 -35.48 9.85 -16.30
N LEU A 87 -34.43 9.71 -15.50
CA LEU A 87 -33.17 10.40 -15.67
C LEU A 87 -32.05 9.37 -15.73
N ILE A 88 -31.07 9.61 -16.60
CA ILE A 88 -29.79 8.91 -16.58
C ILE A 88 -28.84 9.84 -15.84
N VAL A 89 -28.25 9.36 -14.75
CA VAL A 89 -27.41 10.18 -13.87
C VAL A 89 -26.02 9.58 -13.83
N ASP A 90 -25.04 10.38 -14.26
CA ASP A 90 -23.62 10.08 -14.09
C ASP A 90 -23.16 10.58 -12.72
N SER A 91 -22.40 9.74 -12.00
CA SER A 91 -21.85 10.12 -10.70
C SER A 91 -20.44 9.60 -10.53
N TYR A 92 -19.60 10.37 -9.86
CA TYR A 92 -18.26 9.97 -9.47
C TYR A 92 -18.00 10.32 -8.01
N ILE A 93 -17.14 9.54 -7.37
CA ILE A 93 -16.77 9.69 -5.98
C ILE A 93 -15.29 10.02 -5.90
N LYS A 94 -14.95 11.14 -5.27
CA LYS A 94 -13.56 11.45 -4.90
C LYS A 94 -13.31 11.03 -3.46
N TRP A 95 -12.32 10.19 -3.26
CA TRP A 95 -12.00 9.64 -1.94
C TRP A 95 -10.50 9.56 -1.72
N ARG A 96 -10.09 9.42 -0.46
CA ARG A 96 -8.69 9.23 -0.06
C ARG A 96 -8.67 8.26 1.11
N ILE A 97 -7.63 7.43 1.17
CA ILE A 97 -7.41 6.52 2.29
C ILE A 97 -7.07 7.35 3.54
N SER A 98 -7.92 7.27 4.56
CA SER A 98 -7.67 7.89 5.87
C SER A 98 -6.83 6.99 6.79
N ASP A 99 -7.04 5.68 6.70
CA ASP A 99 -6.32 4.67 7.47
C ASP A 99 -5.89 3.52 6.55
N PHE A 100 -4.60 3.53 6.19
CA PHE A 100 -4.00 2.58 5.26
C PHE A 100 -4.00 1.16 5.79
N SER A 101 -3.87 1.01 7.11
CA SER A 101 -3.83 -0.29 7.76
C SER A 101 -5.18 -0.98 7.73
N ARG A 102 -6.25 -0.24 8.10
CA ARG A 102 -7.62 -0.74 8.01
C ARG A 102 -8.02 -1.00 6.56
N TYR A 103 -7.67 -0.10 5.65
CA TYR A 103 -7.93 -0.28 4.22
C TYR A 103 -7.30 -1.59 3.72
N TYR A 104 -6.00 -1.79 3.95
CA TYR A 104 -5.30 -2.99 3.48
C TYR A 104 -5.83 -4.29 4.10
N LEU A 105 -6.15 -4.29 5.39
CA LEU A 105 -6.72 -5.47 6.06
C LEU A 105 -8.12 -5.82 5.57
N ALA A 106 -8.92 -4.82 5.19
CA ALA A 106 -10.28 -5.02 4.69
C ALA A 106 -10.32 -5.41 3.21
N THR A 107 -9.44 -4.83 2.38
CA THR A 107 -9.48 -5.00 0.91
C THR A 107 -8.35 -5.87 0.35
N GLY A 108 -7.37 -6.27 1.17
CA GLY A 108 -6.14 -6.91 0.71
C GLY A 108 -5.20 -5.98 -0.06
N GLY A 109 -5.44 -4.66 0.01
CA GLY A 109 -4.79 -3.67 -0.86
C GLY A 109 -5.41 -3.60 -2.25
N GLY A 110 -6.71 -3.91 -2.33
CA GLY A 110 -7.49 -4.15 -3.54
C GLY A 110 -7.33 -3.13 -4.66
N ASP A 111 -7.55 -3.62 -5.88
CA ASP A 111 -7.50 -2.89 -7.13
C ASP A 111 -8.69 -1.93 -7.21
N VAL A 112 -8.41 -0.64 -7.33
CA VAL A 112 -9.41 0.44 -7.36
C VAL A 112 -10.36 0.28 -8.56
N SER A 113 -9.96 -0.49 -9.57
CA SER A 113 -10.75 -0.79 -10.76
C SER A 113 -11.83 -1.87 -10.59
N GLN A 114 -11.85 -2.60 -9.46
CA GLN A 114 -12.85 -3.64 -9.19
C GLN A 114 -13.96 -3.21 -8.22
N ALA A 115 -13.97 -1.94 -7.80
CA ALA A 115 -14.99 -1.35 -6.94
C ALA A 115 -16.04 -0.60 -7.77
#